data_AF-A0A060BRE3-F1
#
_entry.id   AF-A0A060BRE3-F1
#
_cell.length_a   1.000
_cell.length_b   1.000
_cell.length_c   1.000
_cell.angle_alpha   90.00
_cell.angle_beta   90.00
_cell.angle_gamma   90.00
#
_symmetry.space_group_name_H-M   'P 1'
#
loop_
_entity.id
_entity.type
_entity.pdbx_description
1 polymer ?
#
loop_
_entity_poly.entity_id
_entity_poly.type
_entity_poly.pdbx_seq_one_letter_code
_entity_poly.pdbx_strand_id
1 'polypeptide(L)'
;MSKAALSEETLTWRVAGTGSSAANAQDFAGPQSGTVSFAAGETSKTITVYLAADTAFEARETFALTLSAPSLGLSLATASATVSIVNDDAQLTPIV
;
A
#
# COMPACT_ATOMS: atom_id res chain seq x y z
N MET A 1 25.74 7.31 4.54
CA MET A 1 25.87 6.02 5.26
C MET A 1 24.58 5.84 6.05
N SER A 2 23.68 4.95 5.65
CA SER A 2 22.51 4.65 6.49
C SER A 2 23.03 4.02 7.77
N LYS A 3 22.57 4.54 8.91
CA LYS A 3 22.85 3.92 10.20
C LYS A 3 22.10 2.60 10.18
N ALA A 4 22.81 1.49 10.01
CA ALA A 4 22.22 0.19 10.31
C ALA A 4 21.79 0.22 11.78
N ALA A 5 20.53 -0.11 12.04
CA ALA A 5 19.97 -0.14 13.37
C ALA A 5 20.79 -1.09 14.26
N LEU A 6 21.20 -0.65 15.45
CA LEU A 6 21.84 -1.51 16.47
C LEU A 6 20.80 -2.17 17.39
N SER A 7 19.52 -1.95 17.11
CA SER A 7 18.35 -2.46 17.82
C SER A 7 17.21 -2.70 16.83
N GLU A 8 16.12 -3.34 17.27
CA GLU A 8 14.91 -3.44 16.48
C GLU A 8 14.32 -2.04 16.22
N GLU A 9 13.91 -1.79 14.98
CA GLU A 9 13.28 -0.54 14.54
C GLU A 9 11.94 -0.84 13.87
N THR A 10 10.90 -0.12 14.26
CA THR A 10 9.56 -0.28 13.70
C THR A 10 9.05 0.98 13.02
N LEU A 11 8.12 0.79 12.09
CA LEU A 11 7.27 1.82 11.52
C LEU A 11 5.89 1.22 11.18
N THR A 12 4.87 2.06 11.08
CA THR A 12 3.53 1.64 10.67
C THR A 12 3.30 1.95 9.20
N TRP A 13 2.49 1.14 8.53
CA TRP A 13 2.01 1.40 7.17
C TRP A 13 0.48 1.32 7.11
N ARG A 14 -0.10 2.03 6.14
CA ARG A 14 -1.52 1.93 5.77
C ARG A 14 -1.72 2.20 4.29
N VAL A 15 -2.75 1.62 3.70
CA VAL A 15 -3.29 2.01 2.40
C VAL A 15 -4.62 2.74 2.59
N ALA A 16 -4.87 3.74 1.76
CA ALA A 16 -6.15 4.45 1.72
C ALA A 16 -6.42 4.95 0.30
N GLY A 17 -7.67 4.81 -0.17
CA GLY A 17 -8.10 5.35 -1.45
C GLY A 17 -7.82 6.85 -1.59
N THR A 18 -7.51 7.27 -2.81
CA THR A 18 -7.22 8.67 -3.14
C THR A 18 -7.87 9.10 -4.45
N GLY A 19 -8.00 10.41 -4.67
CA GLY A 19 -8.53 10.94 -5.93
C GLY A 19 -10.04 10.74 -6.10
N SER A 20 -10.51 10.87 -7.34
CA SER A 20 -11.94 10.81 -7.70
C SER A 20 -12.48 9.38 -7.87
N SER A 21 -11.61 8.43 -8.19
CA SER A 21 -11.90 6.99 -8.24
C SER A 21 -11.01 6.33 -7.19
N ALA A 22 -11.41 6.48 -5.94
CA ALA A 22 -10.62 6.05 -4.79
C ALA A 22 -10.93 4.60 -4.46
N ALA A 23 -9.89 3.78 -4.37
CA ALA A 23 -10.06 2.39 -3.94
C ALA A 23 -10.65 2.34 -2.51
N ASN A 24 -11.65 1.50 -2.32
CA ASN A 24 -12.39 1.28 -1.10
C ASN A 24 -11.99 -0.06 -0.44
N ALA A 25 -12.72 -0.53 0.56
CA ALA A 25 -12.36 -1.75 1.28
C ALA A 25 -12.56 -3.04 0.48
N GLN A 26 -13.43 -3.03 -0.54
CA GLN A 26 -13.74 -4.20 -1.36
C GLN A 26 -12.60 -4.56 -2.30
N ASP A 27 -11.80 -3.59 -2.73
CA ASP A 27 -10.71 -3.79 -3.70
C ASP A 27 -9.47 -4.44 -3.08
N PHE A 28 -9.49 -4.74 -1.77
CA PHE A 28 -8.40 -5.36 -1.04
C PHE A 28 -8.81 -6.71 -0.44
N ALA A 29 -7.97 -7.72 -0.63
CA ALA A 29 -8.17 -9.08 -0.10
C ALA A 29 -7.37 -9.34 1.21
N GLY A 30 -6.77 -8.30 1.80
CA GLY A 30 -5.91 -8.44 2.97
C GLY A 30 -5.90 -7.22 3.88
N PRO A 31 -5.04 -7.21 4.92
CA PRO A 31 -4.89 -6.07 5.81
C PRO A 31 -4.55 -4.80 5.02
N GLN A 32 -5.20 -3.71 5.38
CA GLN A 32 -4.95 -2.40 4.79
C GLN A 32 -4.00 -1.53 5.64
N SER A 33 -3.49 -2.09 6.73
CA SER A 33 -2.51 -1.44 7.60
C SER A 33 -1.74 -2.48 8.42
N GLY A 34 -0.62 -2.05 9.00
CA GLY A 34 0.18 -2.89 9.88
C GLY A 34 1.46 -2.22 10.35
N THR A 35 2.32 -3.02 10.94
CA THR A 35 3.65 -2.61 11.41
C THR A 35 4.71 -3.41 10.68
N VAL A 36 5.78 -2.72 10.27
CA VAL A 36 7.02 -3.35 9.78
C VAL A 36 8.05 -3.22 10.90
N SER A 37 8.75 -4.31 11.19
CA SER A 37 9.90 -4.34 12.08
C SER A 37 11.16 -4.70 11.29
N PHE A 38 12.25 -3.98 11.52
CA PHE A 38 13.59 -4.26 11.04
C PHE A 38 14.41 -4.76 12.21
N ALA A 39 14.95 -5.97 12.10
CA ALA A 39 15.96 -6.46 13.03
C ALA A 39 17.26 -5.66 12.87
N ALA A 40 18.14 -5.74 13.88
CA ALA A 40 19.43 -5.08 13.82
C ALA A 40 20.22 -5.48 12.56
N GLY A 41 20.68 -4.48 11.80
CA GLY A 41 21.39 -4.69 10.54
C GLY A 41 20.51 -4.88 9.29
N GLU A 42 19.19 -5.07 9.41
CA GLU A 42 18.32 -5.14 8.24
C GLU A 42 18.09 -3.76 7.63
N THR A 43 18.19 -3.68 6.31
CA THR A 43 18.01 -2.42 5.57
C THR A 43 16.81 -2.43 4.64
N SER A 44 16.10 -3.56 4.55
CA SER A 44 14.96 -3.72 3.63
C SER A 44 13.91 -4.67 4.19
N LYS A 45 12.64 -4.31 3.99
CA LYS A 45 11.46 -5.15 4.22
C LYS A 45 10.47 -4.95 3.08
N THR A 46 9.62 -5.94 2.86
CA THR A 46 8.55 -5.91 1.86
C THR A 46 7.20 -5.79 2.55
N ILE A 47 6.38 -4.84 2.10
CA ILE A 47 4.95 -4.78 2.43
C ILE A 47 4.19 -5.35 1.24
N THR A 48 3.39 -6.40 1.46
CA THR A 48 2.54 -7.00 0.43
C THR A 48 1.11 -6.52 0.60
N VAL A 49 0.56 -5.89 -0.43
CA VAL A 49 -0.85 -5.48 -0.49
C VAL A 49 -1.56 -6.40 -1.47
N TYR A 50 -2.58 -7.11 -0.99
CA TYR A 50 -3.38 -8.02 -1.83
C TYR A 50 -4.62 -7.30 -2.33
N LEU A 51 -4.85 -7.35 -3.64
CA LEU A 51 -6.06 -6.85 -4.28
C LEU A 51 -7.13 -7.94 -4.30
N ALA A 52 -8.39 -7.56 -4.14
CA ALA A 52 -9.51 -8.42 -4.46
C ALA A 52 -9.75 -8.35 -5.97
N ALA A 53 -9.95 -9.51 -6.59
CA ALA A 53 -10.27 -9.59 -8.02
C ALA A 53 -11.74 -10.02 -8.17
N ASP A 54 -12.40 -9.47 -9.18
CA ASP A 54 -13.72 -9.91 -9.59
C ASP A 54 -13.87 -9.88 -11.12
N THR A 55 -15.09 -9.70 -11.64
CA THR A 55 -15.38 -9.70 -13.08
C THR A 55 -16.23 -8.49 -13.51
N ALA A 56 -16.44 -7.53 -12.62
CA ALA A 56 -17.25 -6.35 -12.87
C ALA A 56 -16.37 -5.30 -13.57
N PHE A 57 -16.87 -4.72 -14.66
CA PHE A 57 -16.15 -3.62 -15.29
C PHE A 57 -16.17 -2.38 -14.40
N GLU A 58 -14.99 -1.93 -14.00
CA GLU A 58 -14.79 -0.77 -13.15
C GLU A 58 -13.88 0.28 -13.79
N ALA A 59 -13.95 1.51 -13.28
CA ALA A 59 -12.99 2.54 -13.65
C ALA A 59 -11.63 2.23 -13.02
N ARG A 60 -10.55 2.83 -13.56
CA ARG A 60 -9.24 2.80 -12.87
C ARG A 60 -9.34 3.48 -11.52
N GLU A 61 -8.94 2.80 -10.47
CA GLU A 61 -8.95 3.32 -9.11
C GLU A 61 -7.54 3.61 -8.60
N THR A 62 -7.44 4.38 -7.51
CA THR A 62 -6.15 4.70 -6.87
C THR A 62 -6.19 4.64 -5.36
N PHE A 63 -5.07 4.25 -4.76
CA PHE A 63 -4.80 4.36 -3.32
C PHE A 63 -3.39 4.89 -3.07
N ALA A 64 -3.16 5.41 -1.86
CA ALA A 64 -1.82 5.73 -1.37
C ALA A 64 -1.42 4.77 -0.25
N LEU A 65 -0.21 4.22 -0.34
CA LEU A 65 0.47 3.58 0.78
C LEU A 65 1.26 4.65 1.52
N THR A 66 0.99 4.82 2.82
CA THR A 66 1.72 5.77 3.67
C THR A 66 2.45 5.07 4.81
N LEU A 67 3.69 5.45 5.04
CA LEU A 67 4.49 5.09 6.21
C LEU A 67 4.36 6.18 7.28
N SER A 68 4.27 5.77 8.54
CA SER A 68 4.17 6.68 9.68
C SER A 68 4.77 6.08 10.94
N ALA A 69 4.85 6.89 12.00
CA ALA A 69 5.32 6.47 13.32
C ALA A 69 6.64 5.66 13.28
N PRO A 70 7.71 6.17 12.63
CA PRO A 70 8.99 5.49 12.69
C PRO A 70 9.53 5.52 14.12
N SER A 71 10.39 4.55 14.46
CA SER A 71 11.07 4.51 15.75
C SER A 71 11.84 5.80 16.04
N LEU A 72 12.02 6.09 17.33
CA LEU A 72 12.61 7.35 17.78
C LEU A 72 13.99 7.59 17.16
N GLY A 73 14.21 8.78 16.62
CA GLY A 73 15.48 9.17 15.99
C GLY A 73 15.60 8.77 14.53
N LEU A 74 14.57 8.15 13.93
CA LEU A 74 14.47 7.93 12.50
C LEU A 74 13.64 9.02 11.83
N SER A 75 13.96 9.28 10.56
CA SER A 75 13.17 10.15 9.68
C SER A 75 12.78 9.40 8.41
N LEU A 76 11.57 9.66 7.93
CA LEU A 76 11.07 9.10 6.67
C LEU A 76 11.43 10.06 5.54
N ALA A 77 12.40 9.68 4.71
CA ALA A 77 12.76 10.47 3.52
C ALA A 77 11.65 10.45 2.46
N THR A 78 10.98 9.30 2.29
CA THR A 78 9.79 9.15 1.45
C THR A 78 8.78 8.34 2.25
N ALA A 79 7.66 8.97 2.58
CA ALA A 79 6.64 8.39 3.46
C ALA A 79 5.35 7.99 2.73
N SER A 80 5.28 8.17 1.40
CA SER A 80 4.07 7.86 0.65
C SER A 80 4.38 7.43 -0.77
N ALA A 81 3.58 6.51 -1.30
CA ALA A 81 3.54 6.13 -2.70
C ALA A 81 2.08 5.98 -3.15
N THR A 82 1.73 6.53 -4.31
CA THR A 82 0.41 6.34 -4.95
C THR A 82 0.46 5.18 -5.91
N VAL A 83 -0.57 4.34 -5.88
CA VAL A 83 -0.72 3.13 -6.69
C VAL A 83 -2.06 3.20 -7.43
N SER A 84 -2.08 2.72 -8.68
CA SER A 84 -3.31 2.58 -9.47
C SER A 84 -3.69 1.13 -9.63
N ILE A 85 -4.97 0.82 -9.43
CA ILE A 85 -5.58 -0.46 -9.74
C ILE A 85 -6.16 -0.33 -11.15
N VAL A 86 -5.64 -1.14 -12.07
CA VAL A 86 -6.05 -1.12 -13.47
C VAL A 86 -7.03 -2.25 -13.70
N ASN A 87 -8.27 -1.91 -14.01
CA ASN A 87 -9.31 -2.86 -14.39
C ASN A 87 -8.85 -3.73 -15.57
N ASP A 88 -8.94 -5.04 -15.41
CA ASP A 88 -8.67 -6.06 -16.43
C ASP A 88 -9.94 -6.74 -16.97
N ASP A 89 -11.11 -6.33 -16.49
CA ASP A 89 -12.39 -6.87 -16.91
C ASP A 89 -12.93 -6.30 -18.22
N ALA A 90 -13.67 -7.14 -18.93
CA ALA A 90 -14.28 -6.79 -20.21
C ALA A 90 -15.51 -5.90 -20.00
N GLN A 91 -15.57 -4.79 -20.75
CA GLN A 91 -16.78 -3.99 -20.82
C GLN A 91 -17.84 -4.71 -21.65
N LEU A 92 -18.95 -5.12 -21.02
CA LEU A 92 -20.10 -5.67 -21.73
C LEU A 92 -20.80 -4.55 -22.52
N THR A 93 -20.85 -4.70 -23.83
CA THR A 93 -21.68 -3.85 -24.70
C THR A 93 -23.03 -4.55 -24.94
N PRO A 94 -24.17 -3.91 -24.65
CA PRO A 94 -25.47 -4.49 -24.99
C PRO A 94 -25.57 -4.71 -26.50
N ILE A 95 -26.03 -5.91 -26.92
CA ILE A 95 -26.42 -6.14 -28.31
C ILE A 95 -27.74 -5.39 -28.52
N VAL A 96 -27.71 -4.36 -29.36
CA VAL A 96 -28.90 -3.65 -29.85
C VAL A 96 -29.48 -4.33 -31.08
#